data_AF-A0AAV7K3M2-F1
#
_entry.id   AF-A0AAV7K3M2-F1
#
_cell.length_a   1.000
_cell.length_b   1.000
_cell.length_c   1.000
_cell.angle_alpha   90.00
_cell.angle_beta   90.00
_cell.angle_gamma   90.00
#
_symmetry.space_group_name_H-M   'P 1'
#
loop_
_entity.id
_entity.type
_entity.pdbx_description
1 polymer ?
#
loop_
_entity_poly.entity_id
_entity_poly.type
_entity_poly.pdbx_seq_one_letter_code
_entity_poly.pdbx_strand_id
1 'polypeptide(L)'
;MYKVDLPPDQREKLAVEARRKREEQRKNTIFNARERTMGLDLNAINSQVEDRKKLEAEEANRTDAFGREMIQNDKLCQILDQRRSDQAKDLSQSMIRYRQENQRFQDRLEFDLNDPQTKLKDNPARIGDEDPRLTVSGMQKFAGEDLNYEKRRKLQQEQMREWLTGQMADKQRVSSEKREASRQYELRSRELDRRAVEMNKNFEDSRRRLETDRKSDNVRQAEERRSNRQQEQAQEQDDNFAELSNWINSDLLSENPEVSQSAFGSHRVVTDRWKGFTAEQRQHVLDGQAAQCQEKREQKTQERLEEMEWDRNRIAQARLGTILETRDVRRRTDLDKQMYDDNTRLGEEQRSRKNFMDRELYTNKPSMEYFSQFNTSTR
;
A
#
# COMPACT_ATOMS: atom_id res chain seq x y z
N MET A 1 17.72 135.46 -209.22
CA MET A 1 19.08 135.48 -209.81
C MET A 1 19.73 134.12 -209.62
N TYR A 2 20.57 133.74 -210.58
CA TYR A 2 21.16 132.41 -210.83
C TYR A 2 21.98 131.79 -209.68
N LYS A 3 22.02 130.44 -209.67
CA LYS A 3 22.83 129.55 -208.81
C LYS A 3 24.33 129.63 -209.13
N VAL A 4 25.18 129.44 -208.11
CA VAL A 4 26.60 129.01 -208.26
C VAL A 4 26.94 128.08 -207.09
N ASP A 5 27.28 126.82 -207.37
CA ASP A 5 27.69 125.80 -206.40
C ASP A 5 29.23 125.64 -206.38
N LEU A 6 29.86 125.58 -205.20
CA LEU A 6 31.28 125.25 -204.98
C LEU A 6 31.45 123.93 -204.15
N PRO A 7 32.58 123.19 -204.26
CA PRO A 7 32.67 121.77 -203.92
C PRO A 7 32.99 121.46 -202.42
N PRO A 8 32.51 120.32 -201.85
CA PRO A 8 32.62 119.98 -200.42
C PRO A 8 33.88 119.21 -199.93
N ASP A 9 34.14 119.36 -198.61
CA ASP A 9 35.35 119.06 -197.78
C ASP A 9 35.63 117.55 -197.46
N GLN A 10 36.90 117.16 -197.25
CA GLN A 10 37.40 115.77 -197.11
C GLN A 10 37.14 115.10 -195.74
N ARG A 11 37.12 115.88 -194.65
CA ARG A 11 36.93 115.32 -193.30
C ARG A 11 35.48 114.86 -193.09
N GLU A 12 34.55 115.58 -193.70
CA GLU A 12 33.17 115.12 -193.87
C GLU A 12 33.14 113.81 -194.64
N LYS A 13 33.96 113.61 -195.69
CA LYS A 13 34.01 112.34 -196.43
C LYS A 13 34.42 111.15 -195.56
N LEU A 14 35.45 111.23 -194.71
CA LEU A 14 35.87 110.11 -193.86
C LEU A 14 34.85 109.79 -192.75
N ALA A 15 34.25 110.82 -192.13
CA ALA A 15 33.17 110.63 -191.17
C ALA A 15 31.93 110.03 -191.85
N VAL A 16 31.60 110.49 -193.06
CA VAL A 16 30.53 109.93 -193.90
C VAL A 16 30.88 108.51 -194.35
N GLU A 17 32.14 108.18 -194.63
CA GLU A 17 32.58 106.82 -195.00
C GLU A 17 32.57 105.88 -193.80
N ALA A 18 33.01 106.30 -192.62
CA ALA A 18 32.90 105.50 -191.40
C ALA A 18 31.44 105.32 -191.01
N ARG A 19 30.61 106.36 -191.17
CA ARG A 19 29.17 106.28 -190.98
C ARG A 19 28.54 105.37 -192.02
N ARG A 20 28.98 105.42 -193.28
CA ARG A 20 28.57 104.50 -194.37
C ARG A 20 29.00 103.08 -194.08
N LYS A 21 30.24 102.80 -193.67
CA LYS A 21 30.72 101.46 -193.30
C LYS A 21 29.96 100.91 -192.11
N ARG A 22 29.68 101.73 -191.10
CA ARG A 22 28.87 101.32 -189.95
C ARG A 22 27.41 101.12 -190.37
N GLU A 23 26.86 101.98 -191.24
CA GLU A 23 25.57 101.79 -191.91
C GLU A 23 25.56 100.50 -192.71
N GLU A 24 26.61 100.17 -193.45
CA GLU A 24 26.73 99.02 -194.36
C GLU A 24 26.86 97.72 -193.55
N GLN A 25 27.66 97.71 -192.49
CA GLN A 25 27.68 96.63 -191.49
C GLN A 25 26.31 96.48 -190.80
N ARG A 26 25.65 97.60 -190.51
CA ARG A 26 24.31 97.61 -189.91
C ARG A 26 23.22 97.21 -190.92
N LYS A 27 23.40 97.48 -192.21
CA LYS A 27 22.54 97.04 -193.31
C LYS A 27 22.64 95.53 -193.46
N ASN A 28 23.85 94.98 -193.40
CA ASN A 28 24.05 93.53 -193.42
C ASN A 28 23.29 92.84 -192.29
N THR A 29 23.17 93.45 -191.12
CA THR A 29 22.37 92.93 -190.00
C THR A 29 20.87 93.25 -190.09
N ILE A 30 20.49 94.45 -190.54
CA ILE A 30 19.08 94.91 -190.59
C ILE A 30 18.31 94.33 -191.78
N PHE A 31 18.95 94.15 -192.93
CA PHE A 31 18.33 93.57 -194.13
C PHE A 31 18.42 92.04 -194.14
N ASN A 32 19.39 91.44 -193.45
CA ASN A 32 19.40 90.00 -193.24
C ASN A 32 18.35 89.65 -192.19
N ALA A 33 17.14 89.30 -192.66
CA ALA A 33 16.02 88.92 -191.81
C ALA A 33 16.41 87.85 -190.77
N ARG A 34 17.35 86.94 -191.08
CA ARG A 34 17.79 85.89 -190.15
C ARG A 34 18.67 86.44 -189.02
N GLU A 35 19.65 87.28 -189.31
CA GLU A 35 20.48 87.91 -188.25
C GLU A 35 19.67 88.89 -187.41
N ARG A 36 18.69 89.59 -188.01
CA ARG A 36 17.82 90.50 -187.27
C ARG A 36 16.87 89.81 -186.30
N THR A 37 16.45 88.59 -186.64
CA THR A 37 15.50 87.81 -185.84
C THR A 37 16.23 86.86 -184.87
N MET A 38 17.40 86.32 -185.24
CA MET A 38 18.12 85.27 -184.48
C MET A 38 19.66 85.42 -184.54
N GLY A 39 20.20 86.63 -184.65
CA GLY A 39 21.65 86.86 -184.60
C GLY A 39 22.23 86.63 -183.21
N LEU A 40 23.09 85.62 -183.06
CA LEU A 40 23.73 85.23 -181.81
C LEU A 40 25.25 85.08 -182.03
N ASP A 41 26.07 85.66 -181.14
CA ASP A 41 27.52 85.45 -181.13
C ASP A 41 27.85 84.14 -180.41
N LEU A 42 27.94 83.06 -181.20
CA LEU A 42 28.20 81.72 -180.70
C LEU A 42 29.55 81.61 -179.97
N ASN A 43 30.58 82.37 -180.37
CA ASN A 43 31.90 82.26 -179.77
C ASN A 43 31.94 82.90 -178.38
N ALA A 44 31.35 84.10 -178.23
CA ALA A 44 31.23 84.75 -176.93
C ALA A 44 30.32 83.95 -175.98
N ILE A 45 29.19 83.43 -176.48
CA ILE A 45 28.29 82.57 -175.70
C ILE A 45 29.01 81.29 -175.26
N ASN A 46 29.76 80.63 -176.15
CA ASN A 46 30.53 79.44 -175.78
C ASN A 46 31.59 79.73 -174.71
N SER A 47 32.30 80.87 -174.79
CA SER A 47 33.25 81.27 -173.74
C SER A 47 32.56 81.53 -172.40
N GLN A 48 31.41 82.23 -172.40
CA GLN A 48 30.62 82.47 -171.20
C GLN A 48 30.08 81.16 -170.59
N VAL A 49 29.68 80.21 -171.43
CA VAL A 49 29.25 78.87 -171.00
C VAL A 49 30.42 78.11 -170.37
N GLU A 50 31.62 78.16 -170.94
CA GLU A 50 32.81 77.51 -170.37
C GLU A 50 33.25 78.14 -169.04
N ASP A 51 33.25 79.47 -168.92
CA ASP A 51 33.58 80.13 -167.65
C ASP A 51 32.53 79.86 -166.57
N ARG A 52 31.24 79.84 -166.95
CA ARG A 52 30.16 79.42 -166.05
C ARG A 52 30.33 77.97 -165.60
N LYS A 53 30.69 77.05 -166.50
CA LYS A 53 30.98 75.64 -166.14
C LYS A 53 32.17 75.54 -165.19
N LYS A 54 33.22 76.35 -165.36
CA LYS A 54 34.36 76.38 -164.43
C LYS A 54 33.95 76.88 -163.05
N LEU A 55 33.20 77.97 -162.98
CA LEU A 55 32.65 78.48 -161.70
C LEU A 55 31.75 77.45 -161.03
N GLU A 56 30.83 76.84 -161.79
CA GLU A 56 29.97 75.76 -161.29
C GLU A 56 30.80 74.55 -160.80
N ALA A 57 31.89 74.20 -161.49
CA ALA A 57 32.79 73.13 -161.06
C ALA A 57 33.62 73.49 -159.81
N GLU A 58 34.06 74.74 -159.66
CA GLU A 58 34.75 75.23 -158.46
C GLU A 58 33.81 75.28 -157.24
N GLU A 59 32.58 75.77 -157.42
CA GLU A 59 31.55 75.74 -156.38
C GLU A 59 31.14 74.30 -156.02
N ALA A 60 31.01 73.42 -157.01
CA ALA A 60 30.78 71.98 -156.79
C ALA A 60 31.94 71.36 -155.99
N ASN A 61 33.19 71.64 -156.36
CA ASN A 61 34.35 71.14 -155.62
C ASN A 61 34.42 71.70 -154.18
N ARG A 62 34.05 72.97 -153.98
CA ARG A 62 34.02 73.60 -152.66
C ARG A 62 32.92 73.00 -151.78
N THR A 63 31.73 72.80 -152.33
CA THR A 63 30.61 72.15 -151.63
C THR A 63 30.93 70.70 -151.32
N ASP A 64 31.56 69.96 -152.24
CA ASP A 64 32.06 68.60 -152.00
C ASP A 64 33.13 68.57 -150.89
N ALA A 65 34.05 69.53 -150.85
CA ALA A 65 35.06 69.62 -149.80
C ALA A 65 34.44 69.84 -148.42
N PHE A 66 33.48 70.77 -148.30
CA PHE A 66 32.72 70.97 -147.05
C PHE A 66 31.88 69.75 -146.69
N GLY A 67 31.29 69.07 -147.68
CA GLY A 67 30.57 67.81 -147.48
C GLY A 67 31.48 66.72 -146.88
N ARG A 68 32.72 66.60 -147.38
CA ARG A 68 33.72 65.67 -146.82
C ARG A 68 34.11 66.03 -145.39
N GLU A 69 34.33 67.32 -145.10
CA GLU A 69 34.65 67.79 -143.74
C GLU A 69 33.48 67.55 -142.77
N MET A 70 32.24 67.80 -143.20
CA MET A 70 31.04 67.50 -142.42
C MET A 70 30.94 66.00 -142.08
N ILE A 71 31.20 65.12 -143.06
CA ILE A 71 31.23 63.67 -142.83
C ILE A 71 32.35 63.28 -141.85
N GLN A 72 33.52 63.92 -141.92
CA GLN A 72 34.61 63.67 -140.96
C GLN A 72 34.23 64.12 -139.54
N ASN A 73 33.65 65.31 -139.40
CA ASN A 73 33.20 65.83 -138.12
C ASN A 73 32.08 65.00 -137.51
N ASP A 74 31.10 64.55 -138.31
CA ASP A 74 30.03 63.67 -137.85
C ASP A 74 30.60 62.32 -137.34
N LYS A 75 31.55 61.73 -138.07
CA LYS A 75 32.27 60.54 -137.59
C LYS A 75 33.00 60.78 -136.28
N LEU A 76 33.64 61.95 -136.12
CA LEU A 76 34.34 62.31 -134.89
C LEU A 76 33.35 62.48 -133.72
N CYS A 77 32.20 63.13 -133.94
CA CYS A 77 31.12 63.22 -132.95
C CYS A 77 30.61 61.84 -132.53
N GLN A 78 30.35 60.93 -133.47
CA GLN A 78 29.92 59.57 -133.17
C GLN A 78 30.95 58.81 -132.32
N ILE A 79 32.25 58.94 -132.62
CA ILE A 79 33.32 58.32 -131.81
C ILE A 79 33.36 58.90 -130.40
N LEU A 80 33.21 60.22 -130.25
CA LEU A 80 33.20 60.87 -128.93
C LEU A 80 31.97 60.46 -128.11
N ASP A 81 30.80 60.36 -128.74
CA ASP A 81 29.58 59.90 -128.09
C ASP A 81 29.67 58.43 -127.66
N GLN A 82 30.26 57.56 -128.49
CA GLN A 82 30.55 56.18 -128.12
C GLN A 82 31.49 56.11 -126.90
N ARG A 83 32.61 56.85 -126.92
CA ARG A 83 33.54 56.92 -125.78
C ARG A 83 32.86 57.40 -124.51
N ARG A 84 32.03 58.44 -124.60
CA ARG A 84 31.26 58.96 -123.46
C ARG A 84 30.26 57.93 -122.94
N SER A 85 29.58 57.22 -123.85
CA SER A 85 28.65 56.14 -123.49
C SER A 85 29.36 55.00 -122.77
N ASP A 86 30.52 54.58 -123.27
CA ASP A 86 31.30 53.51 -122.66
C ASP A 86 31.88 53.92 -121.29
N GLN A 87 32.39 55.15 -121.16
CA GLN A 87 32.79 55.70 -119.85
C GLN A 87 31.63 55.74 -118.85
N ALA A 88 30.42 56.11 -119.30
CA ALA A 88 29.24 56.11 -118.45
C ALA A 88 28.85 54.69 -118.01
N LYS A 89 28.99 53.69 -118.90
CA LYS A 89 28.78 52.27 -118.55
C LYS A 89 29.83 51.80 -117.54
N ASP A 90 31.10 52.10 -117.74
CA ASP A 90 32.19 51.70 -116.85
C ASP A 90 32.03 52.33 -115.46
N LEU A 91 31.64 53.60 -115.40
CA LEU A 91 31.33 54.28 -114.14
C LEU A 91 30.13 53.63 -113.45
N SER A 92 29.07 53.29 -114.19
CA SER A 92 27.90 52.60 -113.64
C SER A 92 28.27 51.21 -113.10
N GLN A 93 29.07 50.44 -113.85
CA GLN A 93 29.55 49.12 -113.43
C GLN A 93 30.44 49.21 -112.19
N SER A 94 31.38 50.15 -112.14
CA SER A 94 32.24 50.34 -110.96
C SER A 94 31.43 50.77 -109.74
N MET A 95 30.42 51.63 -109.90
CA MET A 95 29.51 51.99 -108.81
C MET A 95 28.71 50.78 -108.32
N ILE A 96 28.19 49.95 -109.22
CA ILE A 96 27.47 48.72 -108.86
C ILE A 96 28.40 47.76 -108.11
N ARG A 97 29.63 47.54 -108.60
CA ARG A 97 30.63 46.71 -107.91
C ARG A 97 30.92 47.25 -106.52
N TYR A 98 31.17 48.56 -106.40
CA TYR A 98 31.42 49.19 -105.10
C TYR A 98 30.26 49.00 -104.13
N ARG A 99 29.01 49.15 -104.58
CA ARG A 99 27.81 48.89 -103.76
C ARG A 99 27.70 47.42 -103.35
N GLN A 100 27.98 46.49 -104.28
CA GLN A 100 27.94 45.06 -104.01
C GLN A 100 29.04 44.60 -103.04
N GLU A 101 30.20 45.24 -103.06
CA GLU A 101 31.33 44.88 -102.20
C GLU A 101 31.24 45.55 -100.82
N ASN A 102 30.88 46.84 -100.76
CA ASN A 102 31.05 47.67 -99.56
C ASN A 102 29.72 48.14 -98.94
N GLN A 103 28.58 47.96 -99.62
CA GLN A 103 27.27 48.40 -99.12
C GLN A 103 26.30 47.23 -98.98
N ARG A 104 26.83 46.05 -98.63
CA ARG A 104 26.01 44.87 -98.39
C ARG A 104 25.20 45.04 -97.11
N PHE A 105 24.07 44.35 -97.05
CA PHE A 105 23.21 44.38 -95.87
C PHE A 105 23.92 43.84 -94.62
N GLN A 106 24.81 42.86 -94.80
CA GLN A 106 25.56 42.22 -93.72
C GLN A 106 26.66 43.10 -93.11
N ASP A 107 27.17 44.08 -93.87
CA ASP A 107 28.27 44.94 -93.43
C ASP A 107 27.80 46.19 -92.66
N ARG A 108 26.49 46.30 -92.39
CA ARG A 108 25.91 47.41 -91.62
C ARG A 108 26.28 47.27 -90.15
N LEU A 109 26.40 48.42 -89.46
CA LEU A 109 26.71 48.45 -88.02
C LEU A 109 25.61 47.78 -87.19
N GLU A 110 24.37 47.94 -87.61
CA GLU A 110 23.17 47.39 -86.97
C GLU A 110 22.75 46.01 -87.52
N PHE A 111 23.63 45.33 -88.27
CA PHE A 111 23.30 44.03 -88.84
C PHE A 111 23.06 42.97 -87.75
N ASP A 112 23.80 43.01 -86.64
CA ASP A 112 23.60 42.12 -85.48
C ASP A 112 22.16 42.17 -84.92
N LEU A 113 21.55 43.35 -84.90
CA LEU A 113 20.16 43.57 -84.48
C LEU A 113 19.14 43.13 -85.55
N ASN A 114 19.48 43.28 -86.84
CA ASN A 114 18.58 43.03 -87.96
C ASN A 114 18.81 41.70 -88.68
N ASP A 115 19.76 40.89 -88.20
CA ASP A 115 20.06 39.59 -88.79
C ASP A 115 18.84 38.66 -88.65
N PRO A 116 18.27 38.15 -89.76
CA PRO A 116 17.15 37.22 -89.70
C PRO A 116 17.45 35.96 -88.87
N GLN A 117 18.73 35.62 -88.70
CA GLN A 117 19.19 34.45 -87.96
C GLN A 117 19.58 34.74 -86.50
N THR A 118 19.38 35.96 -85.98
CA THR A 118 19.79 36.31 -84.60
C THR A 118 19.29 35.30 -83.57
N LYS A 119 18.02 34.88 -83.65
CA LYS A 119 17.42 33.91 -82.70
C LYS A 119 18.01 32.50 -82.80
N LEU A 120 18.62 32.13 -83.92
CA LEU A 120 19.27 30.84 -84.10
C LEU A 120 20.71 30.86 -83.57
N LYS A 121 21.37 32.01 -83.67
CA LYS A 121 22.75 32.22 -83.19
C LYS A 121 22.81 32.52 -81.69
N ASP A 122 21.73 33.06 -81.12
CA ASP A 122 21.66 33.43 -79.71
C ASP A 122 21.61 32.18 -78.81
N ASN A 123 22.27 32.29 -77.65
CA ASN A 123 22.30 31.21 -76.68
C ASN A 123 21.11 31.31 -75.73
N PRO A 124 20.59 30.19 -75.19
CA PRO A 124 19.61 30.23 -74.12
C PRO A 124 20.09 31.09 -72.94
N ALA A 125 19.15 31.81 -72.31
CA ALA A 125 19.42 32.70 -71.19
C ALA A 125 20.10 32.00 -70.00
N ARG A 126 19.85 30.69 -69.82
CA ARG A 126 20.51 29.81 -68.85
C ARG A 126 20.85 28.49 -69.53
N ILE A 127 22.10 28.04 -69.42
CA ILE A 127 22.54 26.74 -69.92
C ILE A 127 22.88 25.84 -68.73
N GLY A 128 21.96 24.94 -68.39
CA GLY A 128 22.10 24.05 -67.24
C GLY A 128 21.98 24.76 -65.88
N ASP A 129 22.37 24.06 -64.81
CA ASP A 129 22.24 24.57 -63.44
C ASP A 129 23.46 25.38 -62.98
N GLU A 130 24.65 24.97 -63.42
CA GLU A 130 25.92 25.63 -63.11
C GLU A 130 26.44 26.37 -64.34
N ASP A 131 25.77 27.46 -64.70
CA ASP A 131 26.19 28.38 -65.76
C ASP A 131 27.00 29.54 -65.16
N PRO A 132 28.32 29.65 -65.43
CA PRO A 132 29.17 30.69 -64.87
C PRO A 132 28.80 32.12 -65.29
N ARG A 133 28.01 32.28 -66.37
CA ARG A 133 27.55 33.58 -66.86
C ARG A 133 26.45 34.17 -65.97
N LEU A 134 25.79 33.33 -65.18
CA LEU A 134 24.67 33.73 -64.33
C LEU A 134 25.18 34.30 -63.01
N THR A 135 25.07 35.61 -62.90
CA THR A 135 25.28 36.34 -61.64
C THR A 135 23.94 36.58 -60.93
N VAL A 136 24.01 37.00 -59.67
CA VAL A 136 22.83 37.28 -58.84
C VAL A 136 21.91 38.34 -59.46
N SER A 137 22.46 39.32 -60.18
CA SER A 137 21.66 40.39 -60.82
C SER A 137 20.88 39.93 -62.06
N GLY A 138 21.26 38.82 -62.70
CA GLY A 138 20.63 38.33 -63.93
C GLY A 138 19.24 37.70 -63.73
N MET A 139 18.85 37.42 -62.47
CA MET A 139 17.55 36.84 -62.10
C MET A 139 17.18 35.51 -62.81
N GLN A 140 18.16 34.78 -63.36
CA GLN A 140 17.93 33.49 -64.04
C GLN A 140 18.16 32.26 -63.13
N LYS A 141 18.80 32.44 -61.97
CA LYS A 141 19.05 31.39 -60.96
C LYS A 141 18.72 31.95 -59.59
N PHE A 142 17.83 31.27 -58.87
CA PHE A 142 17.42 31.66 -57.52
C PHE A 142 17.87 30.60 -56.51
N ALA A 143 18.51 31.03 -55.43
CA ALA A 143 18.97 30.10 -54.38
C ALA A 143 17.82 29.40 -53.63
N GLY A 144 16.60 29.92 -53.71
CA GLY A 144 15.40 29.28 -53.14
C GLY A 144 14.85 28.13 -53.98
N GLU A 145 15.27 28.00 -55.24
CA GLU A 145 14.91 26.88 -56.11
C GLU A 145 15.68 25.63 -55.68
N ASP A 146 15.01 24.74 -54.94
CA ASP A 146 15.62 23.52 -54.42
C ASP A 146 15.48 22.34 -55.40
N LEU A 147 16.47 22.19 -56.28
CA LEU A 147 16.55 21.05 -57.21
C LEU A 147 16.73 19.70 -56.50
N ASN A 148 17.20 19.71 -55.25
CA ASN A 148 17.43 18.49 -54.46
C ASN A 148 16.29 18.17 -53.48
N TYR A 149 15.14 18.83 -53.61
CA TYR A 149 13.99 18.66 -52.71
C TYR A 149 13.59 17.20 -52.53
N GLU A 150 13.42 16.46 -53.63
CA GLU A 150 13.00 15.05 -53.58
C GLU A 150 14.04 14.16 -52.88
N LYS A 151 15.33 14.40 -53.12
CA LYS A 151 16.42 13.65 -52.44
C LYS A 151 16.43 13.94 -50.94
N ARG A 152 16.30 15.22 -50.57
CA ARG A 152 16.22 15.66 -49.17
C ARG A 152 15.03 15.03 -48.45
N ARG A 153 13.86 15.06 -49.09
CA ARG A 153 12.62 14.47 -48.57
C ARG A 153 12.74 12.96 -48.40
N LYS A 154 13.33 12.26 -49.36
CA LYS A 154 13.58 10.82 -49.26
C LYS A 154 14.50 10.48 -48.09
N LEU A 155 15.61 11.21 -47.92
CA LEU A 155 16.51 11.04 -46.78
C LEU A 155 15.81 11.27 -45.44
N GLN A 156 14.98 12.32 -45.35
CA GLN A 156 14.18 12.59 -44.14
C GLN A 156 13.18 11.47 -43.85
N GLN A 157 12.55 10.90 -44.87
CA GLN A 157 11.65 9.75 -44.72
C GLN A 157 12.38 8.49 -44.25
N GLU A 158 13.58 8.22 -44.78
CA GLU A 158 14.44 7.11 -44.36
C GLU A 158 14.85 7.27 -42.89
N GLN A 159 15.33 8.45 -42.49
CA GLN A 159 15.65 8.77 -41.09
C GLN A 159 14.45 8.59 -40.15
N MET A 160 13.29 9.12 -40.56
CA MET A 160 12.05 8.98 -39.79
C MET A 160 11.68 7.51 -39.61
N ARG A 161 11.80 6.71 -40.68
CA ARG A 161 11.52 5.27 -40.65
C ARG A 161 12.46 4.57 -39.67
N GLU A 162 13.76 4.82 -39.75
CA GLU A 162 14.74 4.23 -38.84
C GLU A 162 14.44 4.56 -37.38
N TRP A 163 14.19 5.84 -37.07
CA TRP A 163 13.84 6.27 -35.71
C TRP A 163 12.57 5.60 -35.19
N LEU A 164 11.51 5.54 -36.01
CA LEU A 164 10.26 4.89 -35.62
C LEU A 164 10.44 3.39 -35.41
N THR A 165 11.22 2.72 -36.27
CA THR A 165 11.52 1.29 -36.08
C THR A 165 12.32 1.03 -34.81
N GLY A 166 13.30 1.88 -34.49
CA GLY A 166 14.06 1.81 -33.24
C GLY A 166 13.16 2.00 -32.02
N GLN A 167 12.31 3.03 -32.02
CA GLN A 167 11.36 3.29 -30.93
C GLN A 167 10.35 2.15 -30.74
N MET A 168 9.86 1.56 -31.84
CA MET A 168 8.95 0.41 -31.77
C MET A 168 9.65 -0.82 -31.16
N ALA A 169 10.88 -1.10 -31.59
CA ALA A 169 11.66 -2.22 -31.06
C ALA A 169 11.97 -2.03 -29.56
N ASP A 170 12.39 -0.83 -29.15
CA ASP A 170 12.64 -0.52 -27.74
C ASP A 170 11.37 -0.64 -26.90
N LYS A 171 10.25 -0.09 -27.38
CA LYS A 171 8.95 -0.20 -26.69
C LYS A 171 8.51 -1.66 -26.56
N GLN A 172 8.73 -2.47 -27.59
CA GLN A 172 8.42 -3.89 -27.56
C GLN A 172 9.32 -4.65 -26.58
N ARG A 173 10.62 -4.34 -26.55
CA ARG A 173 11.58 -4.90 -25.57
C ARG A 173 11.14 -4.57 -24.14
N VAL A 174 10.90 -3.30 -23.83
CA VAL A 174 10.44 -2.85 -22.50
C VAL A 174 9.09 -3.49 -22.14
N SER A 175 8.16 -3.61 -23.09
CA SER A 175 6.90 -4.30 -22.85
C SER A 175 7.09 -5.79 -22.57
N SER A 176 8.03 -6.46 -23.23
CA SER A 176 8.32 -7.88 -22.99
C SER A 176 8.98 -8.10 -21.64
N GLU A 177 9.97 -7.28 -21.27
CA GLU A 177 10.62 -7.27 -19.96
C GLU A 177 9.62 -7.02 -18.85
N LYS A 178 8.71 -6.05 -19.02
CA LYS A 178 7.65 -5.78 -18.05
C LYS A 178 6.71 -6.97 -17.88
N ARG A 179 6.29 -7.62 -18.97
CA ARG A 179 5.44 -8.82 -18.93
C ARG A 179 6.14 -9.97 -18.22
N GLU A 180 7.42 -10.18 -18.51
CA GLU A 180 8.21 -11.22 -17.86
C GLU A 180 8.39 -10.93 -16.36
N ALA A 181 8.74 -9.69 -15.99
CA ALA A 181 8.84 -9.28 -14.59
C ALA A 181 7.50 -9.45 -13.84
N SER A 182 6.37 -9.06 -14.45
CA SER A 182 5.04 -9.30 -13.88
C SER A 182 4.74 -10.79 -13.71
N ARG A 183 5.11 -11.63 -14.69
CA ARG A 183 4.95 -13.09 -14.60
C ARG A 183 5.80 -13.69 -13.48
N GLN A 184 7.05 -13.26 -13.33
CA GLN A 184 7.92 -13.71 -12.26
C GLN A 184 7.39 -13.29 -10.89
N TYR A 185 6.88 -12.07 -10.77
CA TYR A 185 6.23 -11.59 -9.55
C TYR A 185 4.99 -12.43 -9.21
N GLU A 186 4.13 -12.72 -10.18
CA GLU A 186 2.93 -13.54 -9.98
C GLU A 186 3.30 -14.97 -9.53
N LEU A 187 4.30 -15.59 -10.16
CA LEU A 187 4.79 -16.91 -9.76
C LEU A 187 5.32 -16.91 -8.32
N ARG A 188 6.11 -15.90 -7.95
CA ARG A 188 6.63 -15.75 -6.58
C ARG A 188 5.52 -15.50 -5.57
N SER A 189 4.51 -14.70 -5.92
CA SER A 189 3.34 -14.48 -5.06
C SER A 189 2.60 -15.79 -4.81
N ARG A 190 2.31 -16.56 -5.87
CA ARG A 190 1.66 -17.88 -5.76
C ARG A 190 2.48 -18.86 -4.92
N GLU A 191 3.80 -18.84 -5.02
CA GLU A 191 4.69 -19.66 -4.19
C GLU A 191 4.59 -19.27 -2.71
N LEU A 192 4.61 -17.97 -2.40
CA LEU A 192 4.47 -17.47 -1.03
C LEU A 192 3.09 -17.83 -0.44
N ASP A 193 2.02 -17.68 -1.21
CA ASP A 193 0.66 -18.07 -0.78
C ASP A 193 0.58 -19.57 -0.46
N ARG A 194 1.17 -20.42 -1.32
CA ARG A 194 1.25 -21.87 -1.06
C ARG A 194 2.01 -22.17 0.22
N ARG A 195 3.18 -21.56 0.41
CA ARG A 195 3.97 -21.72 1.65
C ARG A 195 3.20 -21.26 2.88
N ALA A 196 2.47 -20.15 2.79
CA ALA A 196 1.66 -19.65 3.90
C ALA A 196 0.55 -20.64 4.27
N VAL A 197 -0.14 -21.22 3.28
CA VAL A 197 -1.17 -22.25 3.50
C VAL A 197 -0.57 -23.51 4.12
N GLU A 198 0.57 -23.99 3.61
CA GLU A 198 1.27 -25.15 4.19
C GLU A 198 1.71 -24.89 5.63
N MET A 199 2.28 -23.71 5.90
CA MET A 199 2.70 -23.31 7.23
C MET A 199 1.51 -23.26 8.19
N ASN A 200 0.38 -22.68 7.77
CA ASN A 200 -0.83 -22.63 8.59
C ASN A 200 -1.39 -24.02 8.89
N LYS A 201 -1.41 -24.94 7.90
CA LYS A 201 -1.79 -26.35 8.13
C LYS A 201 -0.88 -27.03 9.15
N ASN A 202 0.44 -26.85 9.03
CA ASN A 202 1.40 -27.42 9.97
C ASN A 202 1.21 -26.86 11.39
N PHE A 203 0.90 -25.57 11.53
CA PHE A 203 0.56 -24.96 12.82
C PHE A 203 -0.73 -25.54 13.40
N GLU A 204 -1.79 -25.66 12.60
CA GLU A 204 -3.05 -26.25 13.03
C GLU A 204 -2.87 -27.71 13.49
N ASP A 205 -2.11 -28.51 12.74
CA ASP A 205 -1.84 -29.90 13.10
C ASP A 205 -0.98 -30.01 14.37
N SER A 206 0.03 -29.14 14.52
CA SER A 206 0.83 -29.08 15.75
C SER A 206 -0.02 -28.69 16.96
N ARG A 207 -0.92 -27.71 16.78
CA ARG A 207 -1.87 -27.31 17.83
C ARG A 207 -2.82 -28.43 18.20
N ARG A 208 -3.36 -29.17 17.21
CA ARG A 208 -4.20 -30.34 17.46
C ARG A 208 -3.46 -31.41 18.27
N ARG A 209 -2.20 -31.71 17.91
CA ARG A 209 -1.36 -32.67 18.65
C ARG A 209 -1.13 -32.23 20.10
N LEU A 210 -0.79 -30.96 20.30
CA LEU A 210 -0.59 -30.41 21.65
C LEU A 210 -1.88 -30.50 22.50
N GLU A 211 -3.04 -30.22 21.91
CA GLU A 211 -4.33 -30.34 22.60
C GLU A 211 -4.70 -31.80 22.91
N THR A 212 -4.40 -32.74 22.01
CA THR A 212 -4.60 -34.18 22.29
C THR A 212 -3.68 -34.67 23.41
N ASP A 213 -2.43 -34.25 23.41
CA ASP A 213 -1.45 -34.61 24.43
C ASP A 213 -1.89 -34.04 25.79
N ARG A 214 -2.22 -32.75 25.84
CA ARG A 214 -2.77 -32.09 27.05
C ARG A 214 -4.02 -32.79 27.57
N LYS A 215 -4.93 -33.20 26.68
CA LYS A 215 -6.11 -33.97 27.08
C LYS A 215 -5.71 -35.29 27.72
N SER A 216 -4.77 -36.02 27.13
CA SER A 216 -4.31 -37.31 27.66
C SER A 216 -3.62 -37.15 29.02
N ASP A 217 -2.81 -36.12 29.20
CA ASP A 217 -2.16 -35.80 30.48
C ASP A 217 -3.16 -35.41 31.56
N ASN A 218 -4.17 -34.61 31.22
CA ASN A 218 -5.23 -34.24 32.15
C ASN A 218 -6.04 -35.46 32.60
N VAL A 219 -6.33 -36.41 31.69
CA VAL A 219 -7.00 -37.67 32.03
C VAL A 219 -6.12 -38.50 32.96
N ARG A 220 -4.84 -38.69 32.62
CA ARG A 220 -3.88 -39.41 33.47
C ARG A 220 -3.75 -38.80 34.87
N GLN A 221 -3.64 -37.47 34.96
CA GLN A 221 -3.56 -36.77 36.24
C GLN A 221 -4.86 -36.89 37.05
N ALA A 222 -6.02 -36.91 36.40
CA ALA A 222 -7.30 -37.14 37.07
C ALA A 222 -7.41 -38.56 37.63
N GLU A 223 -6.94 -39.57 36.89
CA GLU A 223 -6.87 -40.96 37.33
C GLU A 223 -5.90 -41.14 38.50
N GLU A 224 -4.70 -40.55 38.42
CA GLU A 224 -3.72 -40.56 39.51
C GLU A 224 -4.28 -39.92 40.78
N ARG A 225 -4.90 -38.75 40.69
CA ARG A 225 -5.57 -38.10 41.83
C ARG A 225 -6.68 -38.96 42.41
N ARG A 226 -7.45 -39.66 41.57
CA ARG A 226 -8.51 -40.56 42.02
C ARG A 226 -7.92 -41.76 42.78
N SER A 227 -6.84 -42.34 42.27
CA SER A 227 -6.11 -43.44 42.94
C SER A 227 -5.54 -42.99 44.28
N ASN A 228 -4.89 -41.82 44.32
CA ASN A 228 -4.30 -41.28 45.56
C ASN A 228 -5.39 -41.02 46.60
N ARG A 229 -6.53 -40.43 46.23
CA ARG A 229 -7.66 -40.25 47.17
C ARG A 229 -8.21 -41.57 47.70
N GLN A 230 -8.27 -42.61 46.87
CA GLN A 230 -8.70 -43.93 47.32
C GLN A 230 -7.70 -44.54 48.31
N GLN A 231 -6.40 -44.35 48.08
CA GLN A 231 -5.35 -44.77 49.01
C GLN A 231 -5.40 -43.97 50.31
N GLU A 232 -5.53 -42.64 50.25
CA GLU A 232 -5.69 -41.76 51.42
C GLU A 232 -6.92 -42.16 52.24
N GLN A 233 -8.06 -42.41 51.58
CA GLN A 233 -9.26 -42.89 52.27
C GLN A 233 -9.04 -44.27 52.91
N ALA A 234 -8.38 -45.19 52.24
CA ALA A 234 -8.07 -46.50 52.81
C ALA A 234 -7.14 -46.38 54.02
N GLN A 235 -6.10 -45.55 53.93
CA GLN A 235 -5.20 -45.25 55.04
C GLN A 235 -5.93 -44.60 56.21
N GLU A 236 -6.82 -43.63 55.95
CA GLU A 236 -7.64 -43.00 56.98
C GLU A 236 -8.57 -44.03 57.67
N GLN A 237 -9.15 -44.98 56.92
CA GLN A 237 -9.94 -46.06 57.51
C GLN A 237 -9.07 -47.01 58.36
N ASP A 238 -7.88 -47.36 57.89
CA ASP A 238 -6.93 -48.20 58.63
C ASP A 238 -6.45 -47.51 59.91
N ASP A 239 -6.12 -46.22 59.85
CA ASP A 239 -5.72 -45.40 61.00
C ASP A 239 -6.88 -45.25 62.00
N ASN A 240 -8.11 -44.99 61.53
CA ASN A 240 -9.31 -44.95 62.37
C ASN A 240 -9.55 -46.31 63.06
N PHE A 241 -9.35 -47.42 62.35
CA PHE A 241 -9.47 -48.76 62.92
C PHE A 241 -8.37 -49.04 63.96
N ALA A 242 -7.14 -48.63 63.68
CA ALA A 242 -6.03 -48.75 64.61
C ALA A 242 -6.27 -47.90 65.88
N GLU A 243 -6.75 -46.67 65.74
CA GLU A 243 -7.14 -45.81 66.87
C GLU A 243 -8.26 -46.47 67.70
N LEU A 244 -9.33 -46.94 67.06
CA LEU A 244 -10.43 -47.65 67.74
C LEU A 244 -9.93 -48.88 68.49
N SER A 245 -9.09 -49.71 67.86
CA SER A 245 -8.49 -50.88 68.48
C SER A 245 -7.62 -50.51 69.68
N ASN A 246 -6.81 -49.45 69.56
CA ASN A 246 -5.97 -48.95 70.65
C ASN A 246 -6.82 -48.43 71.81
N TRP A 247 -7.92 -47.72 71.55
CA TRP A 247 -8.85 -47.27 72.59
C TRP A 247 -9.54 -48.43 73.29
N ILE A 248 -10.10 -49.38 72.52
CA ILE A 248 -10.78 -50.56 73.07
C ILE A 248 -9.85 -51.36 73.98
N ASN A 249 -8.60 -51.54 73.56
CA ASN A 249 -7.58 -52.27 74.32
C ASN A 249 -6.84 -51.40 75.33
N SER A 250 -7.18 -50.11 75.45
CA SER A 250 -6.53 -49.21 76.39
C SER A 250 -6.89 -49.60 77.83
N ASP A 251 -5.95 -49.40 78.73
CA ASP A 251 -6.13 -49.59 80.17
C ASP A 251 -7.24 -48.71 80.79
N LEU A 252 -7.62 -47.62 80.09
CA LEU A 252 -8.70 -46.73 80.50
C LEU A 252 -10.07 -47.36 80.24
N LEU A 253 -10.36 -47.81 79.00
CA LEU A 253 -11.67 -48.39 78.65
C LEU A 253 -11.84 -49.83 79.14
N SER A 254 -10.76 -50.61 79.18
CA SER A 254 -10.79 -51.99 79.71
C SER A 254 -10.83 -52.05 81.25
N GLU A 255 -10.73 -50.89 81.91
CA GLU A 255 -10.61 -50.75 83.36
C GLU A 255 -9.61 -51.74 84.00
N ASN A 256 -8.52 -52.07 83.32
CA ASN A 256 -7.54 -53.04 83.80
C ASN A 256 -7.11 -52.79 85.27
N PRO A 257 -7.28 -53.75 86.19
CA PRO A 257 -6.92 -53.61 87.61
C PRO A 257 -5.40 -53.68 87.86
N GLU A 258 -4.62 -54.25 86.93
CA GLU A 258 -3.16 -54.39 87.08
C GLU A 258 -2.42 -53.05 87.07
N VAL A 259 -3.02 -52.03 86.45
CA VAL A 259 -2.53 -50.64 86.40
C VAL A 259 -2.39 -50.03 87.81
N SER A 260 -3.06 -50.60 88.81
CA SER A 260 -2.97 -50.17 90.21
C SER A 260 -1.74 -50.71 90.94
N GLN A 261 -0.99 -51.68 90.36
CA GLN A 261 0.20 -52.25 90.97
C GLN A 261 1.37 -51.26 90.95
N SER A 262 1.96 -51.01 92.12
CA SER A 262 3.13 -50.12 92.21
C SER A 262 4.40 -50.81 91.73
N ALA A 263 5.20 -50.10 90.94
CA ALA A 263 6.56 -50.54 90.59
C ALA A 263 7.47 -50.75 91.81
N PHE A 264 7.15 -50.14 92.97
CA PHE A 264 7.93 -50.24 94.20
C PHE A 264 7.57 -51.45 95.08
N GLY A 265 6.69 -52.34 94.63
CA GLY A 265 6.40 -53.62 95.29
C GLY A 265 4.93 -54.03 95.24
N SER A 266 4.69 -55.35 95.22
CA SER A 266 3.36 -55.96 95.04
C SER A 266 2.34 -55.64 96.14
N HIS A 267 2.79 -55.29 97.34
CA HIS A 267 1.93 -54.92 98.47
C HIS A 267 1.50 -53.45 98.42
N ARG A 268 2.07 -52.64 97.51
CA ARG A 268 1.82 -51.21 97.42
C ARG A 268 0.97 -50.91 96.19
N VAL A 269 -0.06 -50.12 96.38
CA VAL A 269 -1.00 -49.72 95.34
C VAL A 269 -0.76 -48.26 94.98
N VAL A 270 -0.83 -47.92 93.69
CA VAL A 270 -0.82 -46.52 93.24
C VAL A 270 -2.17 -45.90 93.56
N THR A 271 -2.19 -44.88 94.42
CA THR A 271 -3.41 -44.36 95.06
C THR A 271 -4.41 -43.74 94.09
N ASP A 272 -3.93 -43.13 93.01
CA ASP A 272 -4.76 -42.48 91.98
C ASP A 272 -5.44 -43.49 91.03
N ARG A 273 -4.90 -44.71 90.93
CA ARG A 273 -5.35 -45.78 90.02
C ARG A 273 -6.02 -46.95 90.74
N TRP A 274 -6.31 -46.81 92.03
CA TRP A 274 -6.89 -47.89 92.81
C TRP A 274 -8.37 -48.12 92.46
N LYS A 275 -8.69 -49.33 92.00
CA LYS A 275 -10.03 -49.74 91.53
C LYS A 275 -10.68 -50.78 92.46
N GLY A 276 -10.55 -50.55 93.77
CA GLY A 276 -11.14 -51.42 94.80
C GLY A 276 -10.40 -52.75 95.00
N PHE A 277 -11.00 -53.64 95.78
CA PHE A 277 -10.44 -54.96 96.09
C PHE A 277 -10.56 -55.93 94.92
N THR A 278 -9.60 -56.84 94.77
CA THR A 278 -9.73 -57.97 93.83
C THR A 278 -10.84 -58.92 94.28
N ALA A 279 -11.35 -59.73 93.35
CA ALA A 279 -12.37 -60.73 93.67
C ALA A 279 -11.91 -61.68 94.78
N GLU A 280 -10.64 -62.09 94.75
CA GLU A 280 -10.01 -62.94 95.77
C GLU A 280 -9.94 -62.24 97.15
N GLN A 281 -9.58 -60.96 97.19
CA GLN A 281 -9.54 -60.18 98.44
C GLN A 281 -10.94 -60.00 99.04
N ARG A 282 -11.96 -59.73 98.21
CA ARG A 282 -13.35 -59.69 98.68
C ARG A 282 -13.80 -61.03 99.22
N GLN A 283 -13.44 -62.13 98.55
CA GLN A 283 -13.77 -63.48 99.00
C GLN A 283 -13.13 -63.77 100.37
N HIS A 284 -11.86 -63.44 100.56
CA HIS A 284 -11.18 -63.58 101.85
C HIS A 284 -11.87 -62.79 102.98
N VAL A 285 -12.38 -61.59 102.70
CA VAL A 285 -13.16 -60.82 103.68
C VAL A 285 -14.49 -61.50 104.00
N LEU A 286 -15.20 -62.01 102.99
CA LEU A 286 -16.46 -62.73 103.21
C LEU A 286 -16.25 -64.01 104.01
N ASP A 287 -15.20 -64.78 103.71
CA ASP A 287 -14.82 -65.99 104.45
C ASP A 287 -14.48 -65.65 105.91
N GLY A 288 -13.76 -64.55 106.13
CA GLY A 288 -13.47 -64.02 107.47
C GLY A 288 -14.73 -63.60 108.24
N GLN A 289 -15.69 -62.93 107.60
CA GLN A 289 -16.97 -62.57 108.22
C GLN A 289 -17.82 -63.79 108.57
N ALA A 290 -17.81 -64.82 107.71
CA ALA A 290 -18.50 -66.08 107.98
C ALA A 290 -17.92 -66.78 109.21
N ALA A 291 -16.59 -66.81 109.35
CA ALA A 291 -15.91 -67.34 110.53
C ALA A 291 -16.28 -66.57 111.81
N GLN A 292 -16.29 -65.23 111.77
CA GLN A 292 -16.72 -64.40 112.91
C GLN A 292 -18.17 -64.65 113.33
N CYS A 293 -19.07 -64.86 112.36
CA CYS A 293 -20.47 -65.21 112.65
C CYS A 293 -20.62 -66.59 113.31
N GLN A 294 -19.78 -67.56 112.95
CA GLN A 294 -19.75 -68.87 113.60
C GLN A 294 -19.23 -68.74 115.04
N GLU A 295 -18.09 -68.07 115.25
CA GLU A 295 -17.51 -67.86 116.58
C GLU A 295 -18.49 -67.12 117.53
N LYS A 296 -19.19 -66.10 117.04
CA LYS A 296 -20.18 -65.36 117.84
C LYS A 296 -21.43 -66.18 118.17
N ARG A 297 -21.80 -67.17 117.32
CA ARG A 297 -22.87 -68.12 117.65
C ARG A 297 -22.43 -69.07 118.76
N GLU A 298 -21.20 -69.58 118.69
CA GLU A 298 -20.64 -70.46 119.71
C GLU A 298 -20.55 -69.76 121.07
N GLN A 299 -20.04 -68.51 121.11
CA GLN A 299 -20.02 -67.70 122.34
C GLN A 299 -21.42 -67.52 122.95
N LYS A 300 -22.44 -67.17 122.14
CA LYS A 300 -23.82 -67.05 122.65
C LYS A 300 -24.39 -68.35 123.18
N THR A 301 -24.01 -69.50 122.61
CA THR A 301 -24.44 -70.80 123.14
C THR A 301 -23.78 -71.10 124.49
N GLN A 302 -22.51 -70.74 124.67
CA GLN A 302 -21.80 -70.84 125.94
C GLN A 302 -22.41 -69.93 127.02
N GLU A 303 -22.62 -68.65 126.72
CA GLU A 303 -23.25 -67.70 127.65
C GLU A 303 -24.62 -68.19 128.12
N ARG A 304 -25.43 -68.76 127.21
CA ARG A 304 -26.76 -69.30 127.55
C ARG A 304 -26.68 -70.52 128.48
N LEU A 305 -25.65 -71.36 128.34
CA LEU A 305 -25.44 -72.50 129.24
C LEU A 305 -25.01 -72.02 130.63
N GLU A 306 -24.11 -71.03 130.70
CA GLU A 306 -23.68 -70.42 131.96
C GLU A 306 -24.82 -69.72 132.69
N GLU A 307 -25.70 -69.01 131.97
CA GLU A 307 -26.89 -68.36 132.54
C GLU A 307 -27.89 -69.39 133.11
N MET A 308 -28.09 -70.52 132.43
CA MET A 308 -28.92 -71.62 132.96
C MET A 308 -28.35 -72.23 134.24
N GLU A 309 -27.03 -72.34 134.36
CA GLU A 309 -26.38 -72.81 135.59
C GLU A 309 -26.53 -71.79 136.74
N TRP A 310 -26.36 -70.50 136.44
CA TRP A 310 -26.57 -69.41 137.39
C TRP A 310 -28.01 -69.38 137.91
N ASP A 311 -29.00 -69.53 137.03
CA ASP A 311 -30.42 -69.54 137.42
C ASP A 311 -30.78 -70.74 138.30
N ARG A 312 -30.23 -71.93 138.00
CA ARG A 312 -30.39 -73.11 138.87
C ARG A 312 -29.85 -72.84 140.27
N ASN A 313 -28.65 -72.27 140.38
CA ASN A 313 -28.05 -71.94 141.67
C ASN A 313 -28.86 -70.86 142.42
N ARG A 314 -29.34 -69.84 141.71
CA ARG A 314 -30.19 -68.78 142.29
C ARG A 314 -31.49 -69.35 142.88
N ILE A 315 -32.18 -70.22 142.16
CA ILE A 315 -33.44 -70.85 142.63
C ILE A 315 -33.17 -71.76 143.84
N ALA A 316 -32.06 -72.51 143.84
CA ALA A 316 -31.67 -73.35 144.96
C ALA A 316 -31.40 -72.52 146.23
N GLN A 317 -30.67 -71.40 146.11
CA GLN A 317 -30.42 -70.50 147.24
C GLN A 317 -31.69 -69.79 147.74
N ALA A 318 -32.55 -69.32 146.84
CA ALA A 318 -33.82 -68.69 147.22
C ALA A 318 -34.71 -69.64 148.02
N ARG A 319 -34.84 -70.91 147.60
CA ARG A 319 -35.57 -71.95 148.36
C ARG A 319 -34.99 -72.17 149.76
N LEU A 320 -33.66 -72.16 149.88
CA LEU A 320 -32.97 -72.32 151.16
C LEU A 320 -33.24 -71.13 152.09
N GLY A 321 -33.25 -69.91 151.54
CA GLY A 321 -33.63 -68.68 152.25
C GLY A 321 -35.06 -68.72 152.80
N THR A 322 -36.05 -69.15 151.99
CA THR A 322 -37.45 -69.22 152.44
C THR A 322 -37.67 -70.23 153.56
N ILE A 323 -36.93 -71.35 153.56
CA ILE A 323 -36.96 -72.36 154.63
C ILE A 323 -36.41 -71.79 155.95
N LEU A 324 -35.34 -71.00 155.89
CA LEU A 324 -34.77 -70.34 157.06
C LEU A 324 -35.70 -69.26 157.62
N GLU A 325 -36.30 -68.43 156.78
CA GLU A 325 -37.26 -67.41 157.20
C GLU A 325 -38.50 -68.01 157.88
N THR A 326 -39.09 -69.08 157.32
CA THR A 326 -40.22 -69.76 157.96
C THR A 326 -39.86 -70.38 159.31
N ARG A 327 -38.60 -70.84 159.47
CA ARG A 327 -38.09 -71.32 160.76
C ARG A 327 -37.99 -70.20 161.79
N ASP A 328 -37.48 -69.03 161.40
CA ASP A 328 -37.34 -67.88 162.29
C ASP A 328 -38.68 -67.26 162.68
N VAL A 329 -39.64 -67.17 161.75
CA VAL A 329 -40.99 -66.69 162.05
C VAL A 329 -41.68 -67.58 163.09
N ARG A 330 -41.60 -68.91 162.96
CA ARG A 330 -42.15 -69.84 163.96
C ARG A 330 -41.53 -69.64 165.34
N ARG A 331 -40.20 -69.47 165.38
CA ARG A 331 -39.46 -69.24 166.62
C ARG A 331 -39.88 -67.94 167.30
N ARG A 332 -40.12 -66.87 166.54
CA ARG A 332 -40.62 -65.58 167.06
C ARG A 332 -42.03 -65.71 167.61
N THR A 333 -42.95 -66.38 166.90
CA THR A 333 -44.31 -66.57 167.37
C THR A 333 -44.41 -67.42 168.64
N ASP A 334 -43.51 -68.39 168.83
CA ASP A 334 -43.46 -69.18 170.06
C ASP A 334 -42.96 -68.36 171.25
N LEU A 335 -41.96 -67.48 171.04
CA LEU A 335 -41.47 -66.55 172.06
C LEU A 335 -42.53 -65.51 172.46
N ASP A 336 -43.26 -64.95 171.50
CA ASP A 336 -44.32 -63.96 171.78
C ASP A 336 -45.46 -64.58 172.61
N LYS A 337 -45.82 -65.85 172.37
CA LYS A 337 -46.80 -66.58 173.19
C LYS A 337 -46.32 -66.77 174.63
N GLN A 338 -45.07 -67.17 174.83
CA GLN A 338 -44.48 -67.32 176.16
C GLN A 338 -44.49 -65.99 176.93
N MET A 339 -44.13 -64.90 176.26
CA MET A 339 -44.18 -63.55 176.85
C MET A 339 -45.60 -63.10 177.23
N TYR A 340 -46.61 -63.46 176.42
CA TYR A 340 -48.00 -63.13 176.71
C TYR A 340 -48.50 -63.87 177.96
N ASP A 341 -48.26 -65.18 178.04
CA ASP A 341 -48.67 -66.02 179.17
C ASP A 341 -48.04 -65.55 180.51
N ASP A 342 -46.74 -65.22 180.50
CA ASP A 342 -46.03 -64.71 181.68
C ASP A 342 -46.58 -63.35 182.16
N ASN A 343 -46.95 -62.45 181.24
CA ASN A 343 -47.54 -61.14 181.57
C ASN A 343 -48.93 -61.27 182.20
N THR A 344 -49.76 -62.21 181.73
CA THR A 344 -51.06 -62.50 182.35
C THR A 344 -50.92 -62.99 183.79
N ARG A 345 -49.97 -63.90 184.05
CA ARG A 345 -49.73 -64.44 185.39
C ARG A 345 -49.30 -63.36 186.38
N LEU A 346 -48.38 -62.49 185.98
CA LEU A 346 -47.91 -61.36 186.78
C LEU A 346 -49.03 -60.34 187.08
N GLY A 347 -49.94 -60.11 186.13
CA GLY A 347 -51.08 -59.20 186.30
C GLY A 347 -52.11 -59.68 187.33
N GLU A 348 -52.35 -60.99 187.41
CA GLU A 348 -53.28 -61.59 188.38
C GLU A 348 -52.72 -61.58 189.81
N GLU A 349 -51.41 -61.85 189.97
CA GLU A 349 -50.73 -61.76 191.28
C GLU A 349 -50.74 -60.33 191.85
N GLN A 350 -50.59 -59.32 190.99
CA GLN A 350 -50.59 -57.92 191.42
C GLN A 350 -51.99 -57.45 191.86
N ARG A 351 -53.06 -57.87 191.16
CA ARG A 351 -54.46 -57.55 191.50
C ARG A 351 -54.89 -58.19 192.82
N SER A 352 -54.53 -59.45 193.04
CA SER A 352 -54.85 -60.18 194.27
C SER A 352 -54.12 -59.58 195.48
N ARG A 353 -52.86 -59.17 195.33
CA ARG A 353 -52.08 -58.50 196.38
C ARG A 353 -52.62 -57.11 196.76
N LYS A 354 -53.12 -56.33 195.78
CA LYS A 354 -53.75 -55.02 196.05
C LYS A 354 -55.08 -55.16 196.82
N ASN A 355 -55.91 -56.14 196.44
CA ASN A 355 -57.21 -56.36 197.08
C ASN A 355 -57.11 -56.77 198.56
N PHE A 356 -56.05 -57.49 198.97
CA PHE A 356 -55.82 -57.85 200.37
C PHE A 356 -55.44 -56.64 201.24
N MET A 357 -54.56 -55.77 200.72
CA MET A 357 -54.09 -54.57 201.44
C MET A 357 -55.23 -53.57 201.72
N ASP A 358 -56.11 -53.33 200.76
CA ASP A 358 -57.15 -52.31 200.86
C ASP A 358 -58.33 -52.71 201.77
N ARG A 359 -58.57 -54.01 201.96
CA ARG A 359 -59.75 -54.51 202.70
C ARG A 359 -59.51 -54.86 204.16
N GLU A 360 -58.33 -55.39 204.52
CA GLU A 360 -58.11 -55.94 205.86
C GLU A 360 -57.20 -55.09 206.77
N LEU A 361 -56.28 -54.30 206.20
CA LEU A 361 -55.27 -53.55 206.99
C LEU A 361 -55.57 -52.06 207.17
N TYR A 362 -56.40 -51.44 206.32
CA TYR A 362 -56.54 -49.98 206.26
C TYR A 362 -57.93 -49.43 206.66
N THR A 363 -58.67 -50.09 207.55
CA THR A 363 -59.92 -49.52 208.09
C THR A 363 -60.08 -49.75 209.61
N ASN A 364 -59.72 -48.72 210.38
CA ASN A 364 -59.97 -48.64 211.83
C ASN A 364 -61.35 -48.02 212.10
N LYS A 365 -62.20 -48.68 212.90
CA LYS A 365 -63.47 -48.11 213.40
C LYS A 365 -63.52 -48.13 214.93
N PRO A 366 -63.91 -47.02 215.61
CA PRO A 366 -63.71 -46.85 217.06
C PRO A 366 -64.60 -47.76 217.93
N SER A 367 -64.03 -48.26 219.03
CA SER A 367 -64.64 -49.13 220.04
C SER A 367 -65.69 -48.40 220.89
N MET A 368 -66.78 -49.07 221.25
CA MET A 368 -67.90 -48.44 221.96
C MET A 368 -67.61 -48.11 223.44
N GLU A 369 -66.52 -48.60 224.04
CA GLU A 369 -66.00 -48.11 225.34
C GLU A 369 -65.71 -46.59 225.32
N TYR A 370 -65.43 -46.04 224.13
CA TYR A 370 -65.26 -44.62 223.86
C TYR A 370 -66.52 -43.79 224.10
N PHE A 371 -67.71 -44.36 223.88
CA PHE A 371 -68.99 -43.64 224.04
C PHE A 371 -69.59 -43.77 225.45
N SER A 372 -69.20 -44.79 226.22
CA SER A 372 -69.63 -45.00 227.61
C SER A 372 -68.97 -44.07 228.64
N GLN A 373 -68.08 -43.17 228.22
CA GLN A 373 -67.38 -42.23 229.10
C GLN A 373 -68.14 -40.91 229.38
N PHE A 374 -69.28 -40.64 228.72
CA PHE A 374 -70.08 -39.41 228.93
C PHE A 374 -71.32 -39.63 229.83
N ASN A 375 -71.46 -38.81 230.88
CA ASN A 375 -72.64 -38.61 231.76
C ASN A 375 -73.09 -39.80 232.66
N THR A 376 -72.13 -40.47 233.31
CA THR A 376 -72.35 -41.56 234.28
C THR A 376 -72.16 -41.18 235.77
N SER A 377 -72.08 -39.88 236.11
CA SER A 377 -71.99 -39.38 237.49
C SER A 377 -72.97 -38.22 237.68
N THR A 378 -73.70 -38.18 238.80
CA THR A 378 -74.74 -37.17 239.10
C THR A 378 -74.18 -35.78 239.44
N ARG A 379 -72.87 -35.64 239.23
CA ARG A 379 -71.93 -34.68 239.79
C ARG A 379 -70.71 -34.62 238.87
#